data_AF-A0A0M1JJR1-F1
#
_entry.id   AF-A0A0M1JJR1-F1
#
_cell.length_a   1.000
_cell.length_b   1.000
_cell.length_c   1.000
_cell.angle_alpha   90.00
_cell.angle_beta   90.00
_cell.angle_gamma   90.00
#
_symmetry.space_group_name_H-M   'P 1'
#
loop_
_entity.id
_entity.type
_entity.pdbx_description
1 polymer ?
#
loop_
_entity_poly.entity_id
_entity_poly.type
_entity_poly.pdbx_seq_one_letter_code
_entity_poly.pdbx_strand_id
1 'polypeptide(L)'
;MNDPTDQTASPVLDFSVVTREIRSIIVRRRELMVFLGSLFVALSLFLDNLLHGSLPPALASIGQQAFFNYSIMLLVPSLLIALRIMRLHNGMTINGVFYSQILSKHGDAFADPLRASKLNWTGISTNLFLLTVLNVVLAAVLFTLTFQSGWIIAILIGIGFGIALLTIFLYNHHRAKHFALKHIKQATIEPINSEAVEDHNAQSLQDANQDMIGITAFAGLILFSVLESLSGLGDVTYNGDIAVSDVINFGPLIYINLALVTTILGALMYRRLAVAAGELSLKLDPTDDPFQPLNLTDTFFGYLMICALFGISLHLLIFMLNSANWWIEILANILMISLYPLRMWLTRMRFQQKANQ
;
A
#
# COMPACT_ATOMS: atom_id res chain seq x y z
N MET A 1 52.07 18.43 9.63
CA MET A 1 51.57 18.41 11.02
C MET A 1 50.10 18.80 10.92
N ASN A 2 49.26 17.80 10.63
CA ASN A 2 47.81 17.97 10.48
C ASN A 2 47.15 17.25 11.66
N ASP A 3 46.20 17.95 12.26
CA ASP A 3 45.60 17.67 13.57
C ASP A 3 44.77 16.37 13.57
N PRO A 4 45.11 15.36 14.39
CA PRO A 4 44.35 14.12 14.52
C PRO A 4 43.37 14.23 15.70
N THR A 5 42.40 15.14 15.63
CA THR A 5 41.30 15.22 16.61
C THR A 5 39.98 15.59 15.95
N ASP A 6 39.48 14.73 15.06
CA ASP A 6 38.04 14.61 14.87
C ASP A 6 37.65 13.27 15.50
N GLN A 7 37.55 13.29 16.83
CA GLN A 7 36.98 12.19 17.59
C GLN A 7 35.56 12.00 17.08
N THR A 8 35.37 10.91 16.34
CA THR A 8 34.09 10.40 15.87
C THR A 8 33.14 10.28 17.05
N ALA A 9 32.36 11.32 17.32
CA ALA A 9 31.31 11.29 18.32
C ALA A 9 30.37 10.13 17.98
N SER A 10 30.13 9.25 18.95
CA SER A 10 29.18 8.15 18.78
C SER A 10 27.82 8.72 18.36
N PRO A 11 27.17 8.18 17.33
CA PRO A 11 25.88 8.70 16.89
C PRO A 11 24.85 8.59 18.02
N VAL A 12 24.15 9.68 18.29
CA VAL A 12 23.14 9.74 19.36
C VAL A 12 21.77 9.39 18.78
N LEU A 13 21.07 8.43 19.41
CA LEU A 13 19.69 8.09 19.10
C LEU A 13 18.75 8.76 20.10
N ASP A 14 18.06 9.80 19.62
CA ASP A 14 17.04 10.55 20.36
C ASP A 14 15.63 10.01 20.02
N PHE A 15 14.88 9.66 21.06
CA PHE A 15 13.51 9.17 20.96
C PHE A 15 12.57 10.16 20.28
N SER A 16 12.65 11.45 20.61
CA SER A 16 11.78 12.49 20.07
C SER A 16 12.00 12.68 18.56
N VAL A 17 13.26 12.60 18.12
CA VAL A 17 13.61 12.69 16.69
C VAL A 17 13.10 11.45 15.95
N VAL A 18 13.36 10.25 16.45
CA VAL A 18 12.95 9.00 15.81
C VAL A 18 11.43 8.92 15.70
N THR A 19 10.70 9.23 16.75
CA THR A 19 9.22 9.21 16.75
C THR A 19 8.63 10.25 15.82
N ARG A 20 9.16 11.48 15.80
CA ARG A 20 8.75 12.52 14.85
C ARG A 20 8.96 12.09 13.40
N GLU A 21 10.10 11.45 13.09
CA GLU A 21 10.37 10.94 11.75
C GLU A 21 9.44 9.80 11.36
N ILE A 22 9.14 8.86 12.27
CA ILE A 22 8.15 7.78 12.02
C ILE A 22 6.80 8.39 11.64
N ARG A 23 6.31 9.35 12.44
CA ARG A 23 5.00 9.99 12.20
C ARG A 23 4.99 10.78 10.89
N SER A 24 6.03 11.57 10.62
CA SER A 24 6.22 12.29 9.35
C SER A 24 6.14 11.35 8.14
N ILE A 25 6.75 10.15 8.25
CA ILE A 25 6.70 9.14 7.19
C ILE A 25 5.29 8.57 7.01
N ILE A 26 4.56 8.30 8.11
CA ILE A 26 3.18 7.79 8.07
C ILE A 26 2.25 8.80 7.38
N VAL A 27 2.31 10.07 7.80
CA VAL A 27 1.49 11.14 7.19
C VAL A 27 1.76 11.26 5.70
N ARG A 28 3.04 11.35 5.28
CA ARG A 28 3.41 11.43 3.86
C ARG A 28 2.99 10.20 3.07
N ARG A 29 3.00 9.00 3.67
CA ARG A 29 2.52 7.77 3.02
C ARG A 29 1.02 7.87 2.73
N ARG A 30 0.23 8.33 3.69
CA ARG A 30 -1.22 8.51 3.54
C ARG A 30 -1.54 9.52 2.44
N GLU A 31 -0.85 10.65 2.41
CA GLU A 31 -1.00 11.66 1.35
C GLU A 31 -0.75 11.07 -0.05
N LEU A 32 0.28 10.24 -0.20
CA LEU A 32 0.58 9.58 -1.48
C LEU A 32 -0.50 8.58 -1.91
N MET A 33 -1.12 7.88 -0.96
CA MET A 33 -2.22 6.96 -1.23
C MET A 33 -3.46 7.73 -1.73
N VAL A 34 -3.80 8.84 -1.07
CA VAL A 34 -4.91 9.72 -1.49
C VAL A 34 -4.64 10.33 -2.85
N PHE A 35 -3.41 10.83 -3.08
CA PHE A 35 -3.00 11.39 -4.36
C PHE A 35 -3.11 10.36 -5.48
N LEU A 36 -2.64 9.13 -5.26
CA LEU A 36 -2.73 8.05 -6.23
C LEU A 36 -4.18 7.68 -6.55
N GLY A 37 -5.04 7.55 -5.53
CA GLY A 37 -6.47 7.28 -5.74
C GLY A 37 -7.17 8.39 -6.52
N SER A 38 -6.86 9.65 -6.21
CA SER A 38 -7.42 10.82 -6.90
C SER A 38 -6.97 10.90 -8.36
N LEU A 39 -5.70 10.57 -8.63
CA LEU A 39 -5.19 10.48 -10.00
C LEU A 39 -5.94 9.43 -10.81
N PHE A 40 -6.23 8.26 -10.22
CA PHE A 40 -7.02 7.21 -10.89
C PHE A 40 -8.42 7.68 -11.25
N VAL A 41 -9.12 8.34 -10.33
CA VAL A 41 -10.47 8.87 -10.59
C VAL A 41 -10.44 9.95 -11.68
N ALA A 42 -9.46 10.87 -11.64
CA ALA A 42 -9.34 11.90 -12.66
C ALA A 42 -9.07 11.31 -14.05
N LEU A 43 -8.22 10.27 -14.10
CA LEU A 43 -7.88 9.58 -15.34
C LEU A 43 -9.03 8.68 -15.84
N SER A 44 -9.81 8.04 -14.95
CA SER A 44 -10.99 7.27 -15.35
C SER A 44 -12.05 8.15 -15.96
N LEU A 45 -12.33 9.32 -15.37
CA LEU A 45 -13.24 10.31 -15.93
C LEU A 45 -12.79 10.79 -17.32
N PHE A 46 -11.49 11.03 -17.50
CA PHE A 46 -10.95 11.38 -18.82
C PHE A 46 -11.15 10.24 -19.83
N LEU A 47 -10.83 9.01 -19.43
CA LEU A 47 -10.95 7.85 -20.28
C LEU A 47 -12.40 7.55 -20.64
N ASP A 48 -13.33 7.67 -19.71
CA ASP A 48 -14.75 7.45 -19.94
C ASP A 48 -15.31 8.46 -20.97
N ASN A 49 -14.99 9.74 -20.82
CA ASN A 49 -15.37 10.77 -21.80
C ASN A 49 -14.74 10.53 -23.18
N LEU A 50 -13.50 10.03 -23.21
CA LEU A 50 -12.84 9.67 -24.46
C LEU A 50 -13.56 8.52 -25.16
N LEU A 51 -13.89 7.45 -24.43
CA LEU A 51 -14.46 6.23 -24.99
C LEU A 51 -15.86 6.46 -25.58
N HIS A 52 -16.64 7.37 -25.00
CA HIS A 52 -17.95 7.78 -25.49
C HIS A 52 -17.91 8.87 -26.58
N GLY A 53 -16.72 9.32 -26.99
CA GLY A 53 -16.59 10.37 -28.01
C GLY A 53 -17.12 11.74 -27.54
N SER A 54 -17.30 11.94 -26.23
CA SER A 54 -17.86 13.14 -25.62
C SER A 54 -16.81 14.20 -25.28
N LEU A 55 -15.58 14.06 -25.81
CA LEU A 55 -14.53 15.06 -25.58
C LEU A 55 -14.96 16.45 -26.08
N PRO A 56 -14.83 17.49 -25.25
CA PRO A 56 -15.07 18.86 -25.69
C PRO A 56 -14.25 19.22 -26.93
N PRO A 57 -14.73 20.13 -27.81
CA PRO A 57 -14.00 20.53 -29.02
C PRO A 57 -12.56 21.01 -28.75
N ALA A 58 -12.32 21.61 -27.58
CA ALA A 58 -10.99 22.05 -27.15
C ALA A 58 -9.99 20.90 -26.94
N LEU A 59 -10.47 19.67 -26.71
CA LEU A 59 -9.66 18.47 -26.50
C LEU A 59 -9.71 17.51 -27.70
N ALA A 60 -10.43 17.84 -28.77
CA ALA A 60 -10.60 16.97 -29.93
C ALA A 60 -9.26 16.59 -30.59
N SER A 61 -8.28 17.48 -30.57
CA SER A 61 -6.93 17.21 -31.11
C SER A 61 -6.16 16.16 -30.30
N ILE A 62 -6.49 15.97 -29.02
CA ILE A 62 -5.86 14.97 -28.14
C ILE A 62 -6.44 13.58 -28.40
N GLY A 63 -7.66 13.49 -28.92
CA GLY A 63 -8.39 12.23 -29.15
C GLY A 63 -7.62 11.20 -29.98
N GLN A 64 -6.76 11.62 -30.92
CA GLN A 64 -5.97 10.68 -31.75
C GLN A 64 -4.84 9.98 -30.99
N GLN A 65 -4.32 10.60 -29.92
CA GLN A 65 -3.19 10.10 -29.11
C GLN A 65 -3.61 9.99 -27.64
N ALA A 66 -4.88 9.67 -27.39
CA ALA A 66 -5.45 9.82 -26.06
C ALA A 66 -4.94 8.75 -25.08
N PHE A 67 -4.74 7.50 -25.51
CA PHE A 67 -4.12 6.50 -24.63
C PHE A 67 -2.63 6.75 -24.41
N PHE A 68 -1.93 7.33 -25.38
CA PHE A 68 -0.54 7.78 -25.21
C PHE A 68 -0.46 8.86 -24.12
N ASN A 69 -1.32 9.87 -24.20
CA ASN A 69 -1.38 10.92 -23.18
C ASN A 69 -1.81 10.37 -21.81
N TYR A 70 -2.85 9.54 -21.77
CA TYR A 70 -3.31 8.84 -20.56
C TYR A 70 -2.19 8.03 -19.91
N SER A 71 -1.50 7.21 -20.70
CA SER A 71 -0.44 6.33 -20.20
C SER A 71 0.75 7.11 -19.67
N ILE A 72 1.14 8.23 -20.29
CA ILE A 72 2.16 9.14 -19.73
C ILE A 72 1.69 9.76 -18.41
N MET A 73 0.45 10.27 -18.37
CA MET A 73 -0.14 10.88 -17.18
C MET A 73 -0.30 9.89 -16.03
N LEU A 74 -0.42 8.59 -16.30
CA LEU A 74 -0.39 7.55 -15.28
C LEU A 74 1.04 7.12 -14.93
N LEU A 75 1.90 6.91 -15.93
CA LEU A 75 3.24 6.35 -15.79
C LEU A 75 4.17 7.27 -15.00
N VAL A 76 4.25 8.55 -15.38
CA VAL A 76 5.18 9.50 -14.78
C VAL A 76 4.88 9.71 -13.30
N PRO A 77 3.63 10.04 -12.88
CA PRO A 77 3.32 10.15 -11.46
C PRO A 77 3.48 8.82 -10.73
N SER A 78 3.06 7.69 -11.30
CA SER A 78 3.20 6.38 -10.64
C SER A 78 4.66 6.02 -10.37
N LEU A 79 5.57 6.32 -11.31
CA LEU A 79 7.02 6.15 -11.13
C LEU A 79 7.55 7.04 -10.00
N LEU A 80 7.19 8.33 -10.00
CA LEU A 80 7.61 9.27 -8.96
C LEU A 80 7.10 8.85 -7.57
N ILE A 81 5.85 8.41 -7.49
CA ILE A 81 5.24 7.91 -6.25
C ILE A 81 5.94 6.61 -5.82
N ALA A 82 6.21 5.66 -6.72
CA ALA A 82 6.90 4.41 -6.39
C ALA A 82 8.30 4.67 -5.80
N LEU A 83 9.07 5.58 -6.41
CA LEU A 83 10.37 6.01 -5.88
C LEU A 83 10.24 6.72 -4.53
N ARG A 84 9.21 7.54 -4.34
CA ARG A 84 8.96 8.24 -3.07
C ARG A 84 8.55 7.27 -1.97
N ILE A 85 7.66 6.30 -2.25
CA ILE A 85 7.29 5.24 -1.31
C ILE A 85 8.51 4.40 -0.94
N MET A 86 9.38 4.08 -1.90
CA MET A 86 10.62 3.36 -1.61
C MET A 86 11.50 4.13 -0.61
N ARG A 87 11.65 5.45 -0.77
CA ARG A 87 12.37 6.29 0.21
C ARG A 87 11.69 6.27 1.58
N LEU A 88 10.37 6.44 1.63
CA LEU A 88 9.59 6.37 2.87
C LEU A 88 9.70 5.00 3.55
N HIS A 89 9.68 3.92 2.77
CA HIS A 89 9.87 2.55 3.24
C HIS A 89 11.25 2.38 3.87
N ASN A 90 12.31 2.88 3.25
CA ASN A 90 13.65 2.83 3.82
C ASN A 90 13.75 3.61 5.13
N GLY A 91 13.17 4.81 5.17
CA GLY A 91 13.09 5.62 6.39
C GLY A 91 12.36 4.87 7.51
N MET A 92 11.24 4.22 7.20
CA MET A 92 10.48 3.42 8.17
C MET A 92 11.29 2.21 8.65
N THR A 93 12.04 1.55 7.77
CA THR A 93 12.93 0.43 8.16
C THR A 93 14.01 0.91 9.12
N ILE A 94 14.65 2.04 8.83
CA ILE A 94 15.73 2.60 9.65
C ILE A 94 15.17 3.04 11.01
N ASN A 95 14.14 3.88 11.00
CA ASN A 95 13.57 4.43 12.22
C ASN A 95 12.88 3.36 13.07
N GLY A 96 12.29 2.33 12.47
CA GLY A 96 11.73 1.19 13.21
C GLY A 96 12.81 0.40 13.95
N VAL A 97 14.00 0.23 13.35
CA VAL A 97 15.15 -0.40 14.03
C VAL A 97 15.67 0.49 15.15
N PHE A 98 15.79 1.80 14.92
CA PHE A 98 16.24 2.75 15.93
C PHE A 98 15.27 2.80 17.12
N TYR A 99 13.98 2.92 16.84
CA TYR A 99 12.92 2.90 17.85
C TYR A 99 12.97 1.62 18.69
N SER A 100 13.10 0.46 18.05
CA SER A 100 13.21 -0.82 18.76
C SER A 100 14.48 -0.92 19.60
N GLN A 101 15.60 -0.33 19.16
CA GLN A 101 16.83 -0.31 19.94
C GLN A 101 16.69 0.58 21.18
N ILE A 102 16.07 1.74 21.02
CA ILE A 102 15.79 2.69 22.08
C ILE A 102 14.93 2.03 23.17
N LEU A 103 13.82 1.38 22.79
CA LEU A 103 12.95 0.66 23.73
C LEU A 103 13.65 -0.52 24.42
N SER A 104 14.42 -1.32 23.69
CA SER A 104 15.16 -2.46 24.25
C SER A 104 16.13 -2.02 25.35
N LYS A 105 16.79 -0.89 25.16
CA LYS A 105 17.72 -0.31 26.12
C LYS A 105 17.04 0.38 27.29
N HIS A 106 15.75 0.65 27.16
CA HIS A 106 14.89 1.19 28.22
C HIS A 106 14.08 0.10 28.96
N GLY A 107 14.42 -1.18 28.77
CA GLY A 107 13.84 -2.28 29.53
C GLY A 107 12.64 -2.98 28.89
N ASP A 108 12.23 -2.62 27.66
CA ASP A 108 11.21 -3.40 26.93
C ASP A 108 11.80 -4.74 26.46
N ALA A 109 11.47 -5.82 27.18
CA ALA A 109 11.92 -7.18 26.90
C ALA A 109 11.42 -7.73 25.55
N PHE A 110 10.41 -7.11 24.93
CA PHE A 110 9.86 -7.52 23.64
C PHE A 110 10.42 -6.74 22.45
N ALA A 111 11.20 -5.69 22.69
CA ALA A 111 11.82 -4.88 21.65
C ALA A 111 13.05 -5.61 21.08
N ASP A 112 12.98 -5.96 19.79
CA ASP A 112 14.05 -6.64 19.06
C ASP A 112 14.35 -5.91 17.74
N PRO A 113 15.50 -5.20 17.64
CA PRO A 113 15.90 -4.48 16.43
C PRO A 113 16.05 -5.38 15.20
N LEU A 114 16.46 -6.64 15.36
CA LEU A 114 16.58 -7.58 14.25
C LEU A 114 15.21 -7.94 13.71
N ARG A 115 14.24 -8.18 14.59
CA ARG A 115 12.85 -8.40 14.20
C ARG A 115 12.25 -7.16 13.57
N ALA A 116 12.45 -5.97 14.15
CA ALA A 116 11.98 -4.69 13.60
C ALA A 116 12.48 -4.47 12.16
N SER A 117 13.75 -4.82 11.88
CA SER A 117 14.32 -4.73 10.53
C SER A 117 13.63 -5.61 9.49
N LYS A 118 12.96 -6.69 9.92
CA LYS A 118 12.25 -7.64 9.04
C LYS A 118 10.77 -7.32 8.93
N LEU A 119 10.16 -6.69 9.94
CA LEU A 119 8.72 -6.44 9.97
C LEU A 119 8.26 -5.56 8.82
N ASN A 120 9.07 -4.58 8.42
CA ASN A 120 8.72 -3.66 7.34
C ASN A 120 8.73 -4.35 5.95
N TRP A 121 9.45 -5.46 5.76
CA TRP A 121 9.42 -6.24 4.50
C TRP A 121 8.00 -6.69 4.16
N THR A 122 7.27 -7.12 5.17
CA THR A 122 5.85 -7.45 5.08
C THR A 122 4.98 -6.33 5.64
N GLY A 123 5.45 -5.09 5.59
CA GLY A 123 4.75 -3.94 6.13
C GLY A 123 3.76 -3.33 5.16
N ILE A 124 3.05 -2.30 5.63
CA ILE A 124 2.11 -1.49 4.83
C ILE A 124 2.84 -0.80 3.68
N SER A 125 4.04 -0.30 3.93
CA SER A 125 4.87 0.40 2.94
C SER A 125 5.25 -0.49 1.74
N THR A 126 5.52 -1.77 1.95
CA THR A 126 5.78 -2.73 0.86
C THR A 126 4.54 -2.97 0.02
N ASN A 127 3.38 -3.18 0.66
CA ASN A 127 2.13 -3.40 -0.07
C ASN A 127 1.74 -2.16 -0.89
N LEU A 128 1.92 -0.96 -0.34
CA LEU A 128 1.70 0.28 -1.07
C LEU A 128 2.68 0.43 -2.25
N PHE A 129 3.95 0.05 -2.06
CA PHE A 129 4.91 0.00 -3.15
C PHE A 129 4.46 -0.95 -4.27
N LEU A 130 4.02 -2.17 -3.93
CA LEU A 130 3.53 -3.15 -4.90
C LEU A 130 2.31 -2.62 -5.68
N LEU A 131 1.41 -1.88 -5.02
CA LEU A 131 0.29 -1.20 -5.70
C LEU A 131 0.80 -0.16 -6.71
N THR A 132 1.81 0.63 -6.35
CA THR A 132 2.38 1.59 -7.31
C THR A 132 3.13 0.92 -8.44
N VAL A 133 3.80 -0.20 -8.20
CA VAL A 133 4.44 -0.99 -9.25
C VAL A 133 3.40 -1.53 -10.22
N LEU A 134 2.26 -2.04 -9.72
CA LEU A 134 1.16 -2.50 -10.57
C LEU A 134 0.68 -1.38 -11.51
N ASN A 135 0.54 -0.16 -11.00
CA ASN A 135 0.13 0.99 -11.81
C ASN A 135 1.19 1.39 -12.85
N VAL A 136 2.48 1.34 -12.49
CA VAL A 136 3.58 1.56 -13.45
C VAL A 136 3.57 0.49 -14.55
N VAL A 137 3.39 -0.78 -14.18
CA VAL A 137 3.33 -1.90 -15.13
C VAL A 137 2.16 -1.68 -16.10
N LEU A 138 0.97 -1.38 -15.58
CA LEU A 138 -0.22 -1.09 -16.40
C LEU A 138 0.03 0.08 -17.34
N ALA A 139 0.55 1.19 -16.82
CA ALA A 139 0.82 2.38 -17.62
C ALA A 139 1.87 2.12 -18.71
N ALA A 140 2.91 1.34 -18.41
CA ALA A 140 3.93 0.96 -19.38
C ALA A 140 3.39 0.02 -20.48
N VAL A 141 2.48 -0.90 -20.13
CA VAL A 141 1.77 -1.75 -21.11
C VAL A 141 0.95 -0.86 -22.05
N LEU A 142 0.12 0.03 -21.50
CA LEU A 142 -0.71 0.95 -22.30
C LEU A 142 0.14 1.85 -23.20
N PHE A 143 1.21 2.44 -22.64
CA PHE A 143 2.16 3.26 -23.39
C PHE A 143 2.82 2.49 -24.53
N THR A 144 3.09 1.21 -24.33
CA THR A 144 3.70 0.39 -25.38
C THR A 144 2.68 0.05 -26.47
N LEU A 145 1.44 -0.25 -26.10
CA LEU A 145 0.34 -0.54 -27.04
C LEU A 145 0.03 0.64 -27.96
N THR A 146 0.26 1.88 -27.53
CA THR A 146 0.04 3.07 -28.39
C THR A 146 0.98 3.13 -29.59
N PHE A 147 2.04 2.32 -29.60
CA PHE A 147 2.95 2.16 -30.75
C PHE A 147 2.63 0.92 -31.59
N GLN A 148 1.47 0.29 -31.39
CA GLN A 148 1.01 -0.88 -32.16
C GLN A 148 1.98 -2.10 -32.07
N SER A 149 2.77 -2.20 -31.01
CA SER A 149 3.78 -3.24 -30.84
C SER A 149 3.24 -4.64 -30.50
N GLY A 150 1.91 -4.81 -30.43
CA GLY A 150 1.25 -6.05 -30.01
C GLY A 150 1.37 -6.33 -28.50
N TRP A 151 0.45 -7.16 -28.00
CA TRP A 151 0.29 -7.45 -26.56
C TRP A 151 1.50 -8.11 -25.90
N ILE A 152 2.15 -9.04 -26.59
CA ILE A 152 3.29 -9.78 -26.01
C ILE A 152 4.43 -8.80 -25.68
N ILE A 153 4.78 -7.92 -26.62
CA ILE A 153 5.84 -6.93 -26.42
C ILE A 153 5.44 -5.94 -25.31
N ALA A 154 4.19 -5.47 -25.30
CA ALA A 154 3.69 -4.57 -24.28
C ALA A 154 3.76 -5.17 -22.87
N ILE A 155 3.34 -6.42 -22.71
CA ILE A 155 3.42 -7.16 -21.44
C ILE A 155 4.88 -7.34 -21.01
N LEU A 156 5.78 -7.72 -21.93
CA LEU A 156 7.20 -7.89 -21.61
C LEU A 156 7.84 -6.57 -21.14
N ILE A 157 7.52 -5.45 -21.78
CA ILE A 157 7.98 -4.12 -21.35
C ILE A 157 7.42 -3.79 -19.97
N GLY A 158 6.11 -3.98 -19.75
CA GLY A 158 5.49 -3.76 -18.44
C GLY A 158 6.16 -4.58 -17.33
N ILE A 159 6.36 -5.88 -17.56
CA ILE A 159 7.09 -6.77 -16.63
C ILE A 159 8.51 -6.27 -16.40
N GLY A 160 9.21 -5.81 -17.44
CA GLY A 160 10.54 -5.23 -17.34
C GLY A 160 10.59 -4.04 -16.37
N PHE A 161 9.64 -3.11 -16.46
CA PHE A 161 9.49 -2.01 -15.51
C PHE A 161 9.22 -2.50 -14.08
N GLY A 162 8.34 -3.49 -13.93
CA GLY A 162 8.04 -4.08 -12.62
C GLY A 162 9.25 -4.73 -11.96
N ILE A 163 10.02 -5.52 -12.71
CA ILE A 163 11.24 -6.18 -12.23
C ILE A 163 12.31 -5.15 -11.88
N ALA A 164 12.50 -4.13 -12.72
CA ALA A 164 13.46 -3.06 -12.46
C ALA A 164 13.14 -2.32 -11.15
N LEU A 165 11.89 -1.91 -10.95
CA LEU A 165 11.47 -1.24 -9.71
C LEU A 165 11.61 -2.14 -8.49
N LEU A 166 11.20 -3.41 -8.60
CA LEU A 166 11.31 -4.38 -7.50
C LEU A 166 12.79 -4.62 -7.12
N THR A 167 13.68 -4.66 -8.11
CA THR A 167 15.12 -4.84 -7.90
C THR A 167 15.71 -3.64 -7.16
N ILE A 168 15.37 -2.42 -7.58
CA ILE A 168 15.80 -1.18 -6.92
C ILE A 168 15.23 -1.11 -5.49
N PHE A 169 13.98 -1.52 -5.28
CA PHE A 169 13.35 -1.59 -3.96
C PHE A 169 14.07 -2.56 -3.03
N LEU A 170 14.30 -3.79 -3.48
CA LEU A 170 15.02 -4.83 -2.75
C LEU A 170 16.43 -4.39 -2.35
N TYR A 171 17.17 -3.82 -3.31
CA TYR A 171 18.51 -3.31 -3.09
C TYR A 171 18.52 -2.24 -2.00
N ASN A 172 17.61 -1.26 -2.10
CA ASN A 172 17.54 -0.17 -1.13
C ASN A 172 17.04 -0.63 0.25
N HIS A 173 16.08 -1.56 0.32
CA HIS A 173 15.64 -2.16 1.58
C HIS A 173 16.80 -2.85 2.29
N HIS A 174 17.57 -3.67 1.56
CA HIS A 174 18.74 -4.35 2.10
C HIS A 174 19.78 -3.35 2.62
N ARG A 175 20.06 -2.29 1.85
CA ARG A 175 20.99 -1.22 2.26
C ARG A 175 20.51 -0.49 3.50
N ALA A 176 19.22 -0.13 3.58
CA ALA A 176 18.62 0.55 4.72
C ALA A 176 18.69 -0.31 5.98
N LYS A 177 18.34 -1.60 5.87
CA LYS A 177 18.48 -2.58 6.95
C LYS A 177 19.92 -2.71 7.43
N HIS A 178 20.87 -2.90 6.51
CA HIS A 178 22.28 -3.05 6.86
C HIS A 178 22.84 -1.80 7.54
N PHE A 179 22.50 -0.62 7.01
CA PHE A 179 22.84 0.66 7.61
C PHE A 179 22.31 0.76 9.04
N ALA A 180 21.02 0.54 9.25
CA ALA A 180 20.39 0.68 10.57
C ALA A 180 21.01 -0.27 11.60
N LEU A 181 21.18 -1.55 11.25
CA LEU A 181 21.77 -2.56 12.14
C LEU A 181 23.25 -2.31 12.44
N LYS A 182 24.00 -1.71 11.52
CA LYS A 182 25.38 -1.28 11.77
C LYS A 182 25.40 -0.07 12.70
N HIS A 183 24.51 0.89 12.48
CA HIS A 183 24.45 2.15 13.21
C HIS A 183 24.11 1.95 14.69
N ILE A 184 23.11 1.11 15.01
CA ILE A 184 22.71 0.85 16.40
C ILE A 184 23.82 0.23 17.28
N LYS A 185 24.84 -0.40 16.68
CA LYS A 185 25.97 -0.99 17.42
C LYS A 185 26.91 0.07 17.99
N GLN A 186 26.94 1.24 17.37
CA GLN A 186 27.83 2.35 17.72
C GLN A 186 27.07 3.45 18.46
N ALA A 187 25.74 3.37 18.52
CA ALA A 187 24.91 4.45 18.99
C ALA A 187 24.85 4.52 20.51
N THR A 188 24.93 5.75 21.02
CA THR A 188 24.51 6.10 22.38
C THR A 188 23.03 6.44 22.37
N ILE A 189 22.32 6.12 23.45
CA ILE A 189 20.87 6.33 23.56
C ILE A 189 20.63 7.29 24.70
N GLU A 190 19.86 8.33 24.42
CA GLU A 190 19.46 9.28 25.44
C GLU A 190 18.42 8.65 26.38
N PRO A 191 18.42 9.02 27.66
CA PRO A 191 17.38 8.60 28.59
C PRO A 191 16.01 9.09 28.09
N ILE A 192 15.00 8.24 28.22
CA ILE A 192 13.63 8.49 27.76
C ILE A 192 12.74 8.69 28.99
N ASN A 193 11.76 9.59 28.88
CA ASN A 193 10.65 9.65 29.83
C ASN A 193 9.57 8.63 29.43
N SER A 194 9.04 7.86 30.38
CA SER A 194 7.95 6.91 30.14
C SER A 194 6.70 7.57 29.55
N GLU A 195 6.40 8.82 29.97
CA GLU A 195 5.30 9.63 29.44
C GLU A 195 5.43 9.86 27.92
N ALA A 196 6.66 10.08 27.43
CA ALA A 196 6.90 10.26 26.00
C ALA A 196 6.62 8.97 25.19
N VAL A 197 6.84 7.81 25.80
CA VAL A 197 6.52 6.51 25.19
C VAL A 197 5.00 6.31 25.12
N GLU A 198 4.30 6.66 26.19
CA GLU A 198 2.84 6.61 26.26
C GLU A 198 2.20 7.55 25.22
N ASP A 199 2.64 8.81 25.17
CA ASP A 199 2.22 9.80 24.18
C ASP A 199 2.44 9.31 22.74
N HIS A 200 3.59 8.71 22.47
CA HIS A 200 3.88 8.15 21.16
C HIS A 200 2.94 6.99 20.80
N ASN A 201 2.62 6.12 21.76
CA ASN A 201 1.68 5.01 21.55
C ASN A 201 0.26 5.53 21.26
N ALA A 202 -0.22 6.51 22.02
CA ALA A 202 -1.52 7.14 21.83
C ALA A 202 -1.64 7.82 20.46
N GLN A 203 -0.62 8.58 20.06
CA GLN A 203 -0.57 9.20 18.74
C GLN A 203 -0.48 8.16 17.61
N SER A 204 0.29 7.09 17.81
CA SER A 204 0.41 5.99 16.83
C SER A 204 -0.91 5.25 16.62
N LEU A 205 -1.74 5.13 17.66
CA LEU A 205 -3.09 4.59 17.57
C LEU A 205 -4.00 5.47 16.70
N GLN A 206 -3.96 6.79 16.92
CA GLN A 206 -4.68 7.75 16.09
C GLN A 206 -4.21 7.72 14.62
N ASP A 207 -2.90 7.70 14.40
CA ASP A 207 -2.31 7.61 13.06
C ASP A 207 -2.71 6.30 12.36
N ALA A 208 -2.78 5.18 13.09
CA ALA A 208 -3.24 3.90 12.58
C ALA A 208 -4.72 3.93 12.14
N ASN A 209 -5.60 4.55 12.93
CA ASN A 209 -7.01 4.69 12.58
C ASN A 209 -7.19 5.52 11.30
N GLN A 210 -6.47 6.64 11.16
CA GLN A 210 -6.51 7.46 9.95
C GLN A 210 -6.00 6.71 8.71
N ASP A 211 -4.96 5.88 8.88
CA ASP A 211 -4.42 5.09 7.78
C ASP A 211 -5.35 3.94 7.38
N MET A 212 -6.08 3.33 8.31
CA MET A 212 -7.12 2.34 8.01
C MET A 212 -8.23 2.95 7.16
N ILE A 213 -8.71 4.15 7.52
CA ILE A 213 -9.66 4.92 6.70
C ILE A 213 -9.08 5.20 5.32
N GLY A 214 -7.82 5.63 5.24
CA GLY A 214 -7.13 5.89 3.98
C GLY A 214 -7.05 4.67 3.06
N ILE A 215 -6.77 3.48 3.61
CA ILE A 215 -6.73 2.22 2.85
C ILE A 215 -8.11 1.88 2.28
N THR A 216 -9.17 1.98 3.09
CA THR A 216 -10.53 1.69 2.63
C THR A 216 -10.99 2.69 1.57
N ALA A 217 -10.72 3.99 1.78
CA ALA A 217 -11.02 5.03 0.81
C ALA A 217 -10.29 4.79 -0.52
N PHE A 218 -8.99 4.47 -0.47
CA PHE A 218 -8.20 4.18 -1.67
C PHE A 218 -8.75 2.98 -2.45
N ALA A 219 -9.05 1.86 -1.77
CA ALA A 219 -9.64 0.70 -2.42
C ALA A 219 -11.01 1.04 -3.05
N GLY A 220 -11.82 1.85 -2.36
CA GLY A 220 -13.10 2.35 -2.88
C GLY A 220 -12.95 3.21 -4.12
N LEU A 221 -11.99 4.15 -4.14
CA LEU A 221 -11.72 5.02 -5.29
C LEU A 221 -11.26 4.21 -6.51
N ILE A 222 -10.41 3.19 -6.32
CA ILE A 222 -9.99 2.29 -7.40
C ILE A 222 -11.17 1.50 -7.95
N LEU A 223 -12.00 0.89 -7.08
CA LEU A 223 -13.17 0.14 -7.56
C LEU A 223 -14.16 1.06 -8.28
N PHE A 224 -14.42 2.26 -7.76
CA PHE A 224 -15.25 3.26 -8.41
C PHE A 224 -14.74 3.57 -9.83
N SER A 225 -13.45 3.88 -9.96
CA SER A 225 -12.80 4.17 -11.24
C SER A 225 -12.91 2.99 -12.22
N VAL A 226 -12.82 1.76 -11.71
CA VAL A 226 -12.99 0.52 -12.49
C VAL A 226 -14.42 0.35 -12.96
N LEU A 227 -15.42 0.49 -12.09
CA LEU A 227 -16.83 0.35 -12.46
C LEU A 227 -17.25 1.40 -13.49
N GLU A 228 -16.79 2.64 -13.31
CA GLU A 228 -16.98 3.72 -14.28
C GLU A 228 -16.38 3.35 -15.64
N SER A 229 -15.09 2.98 -15.66
CA SER A 229 -14.41 2.58 -16.90
C SER A 229 -15.09 1.39 -17.59
N LEU A 230 -15.53 0.39 -16.82
CA LEU A 230 -16.24 -0.79 -17.35
C LEU A 230 -17.60 -0.42 -17.93
N SER A 231 -18.32 0.52 -17.31
CA SER A 231 -19.62 0.96 -17.81
C SER A 231 -19.53 1.62 -19.18
N GLY A 232 -18.44 2.34 -19.45
CA GLY A 232 -18.20 2.97 -20.75
C GLY A 232 -17.70 2.04 -21.86
N LEU A 233 -17.26 0.82 -21.52
CA LEU A 233 -16.81 -0.15 -22.54
C LEU A 233 -17.95 -0.72 -23.40
N GLY A 234 -19.21 -0.50 -23.02
CA GLY A 234 -20.38 -0.96 -23.79
C GLY A 234 -20.68 -0.13 -25.05
N ASP A 235 -20.17 1.11 -25.14
CA ASP A 235 -20.48 2.07 -26.20
C ASP A 235 -19.21 2.78 -26.70
N VAL A 236 -18.16 1.99 -27.00
CA VAL A 236 -16.86 2.53 -27.43
C VAL A 236 -16.97 3.06 -28.86
N THR A 237 -16.86 4.38 -29.01
CA THR A 237 -16.81 5.08 -30.30
C THR A 237 -15.39 5.55 -30.66
N TYR A 238 -14.42 5.25 -29.79
CA TYR A 238 -13.02 5.59 -29.95
C TYR A 238 -12.42 5.05 -31.26
N ASN A 239 -11.56 5.82 -31.93
CA ASN A 239 -10.77 5.34 -33.07
C ASN A 239 -9.42 6.07 -33.12
N GLY A 240 -8.49 5.67 -32.25
CA GLY A 240 -7.20 6.33 -32.10
C GLY A 240 -6.02 5.37 -31.99
N ASP A 241 -5.08 5.69 -31.11
CA ASP A 241 -3.76 5.06 -30.97
C ASP A 241 -3.73 3.62 -30.44
N ILE A 242 -4.82 3.12 -29.84
CA ILE A 242 -5.00 1.70 -29.50
C ILE A 242 -6.22 1.17 -30.26
N ALA A 243 -6.12 -0.06 -30.77
CA ALA A 243 -7.21 -0.70 -31.49
C ALA A 243 -8.44 -0.89 -30.57
N VAL A 244 -9.62 -0.54 -31.07
CA VAL A 244 -10.89 -0.68 -30.32
C VAL A 244 -11.13 -2.12 -29.88
N SER A 245 -10.80 -3.09 -30.74
CA SER A 245 -10.88 -4.50 -30.40
C SER A 245 -10.04 -4.87 -29.18
N ASP A 246 -8.88 -4.24 -29.00
CA ASP A 246 -8.02 -4.48 -27.85
C ASP A 246 -8.63 -3.91 -26.56
N VAL A 247 -9.21 -2.71 -26.65
CA VAL A 247 -9.92 -2.06 -25.53
C VAL A 247 -11.10 -2.91 -25.08
N ILE A 248 -11.92 -3.40 -26.01
CA ILE A 248 -13.09 -4.23 -25.71
C ILE A 248 -12.70 -5.61 -25.17
N ASN A 249 -11.71 -6.28 -25.79
CA ASN A 249 -11.37 -7.66 -25.44
C ASN A 249 -10.55 -7.78 -24.15
N PHE A 250 -9.67 -6.81 -23.87
CA PHE A 250 -8.71 -6.91 -22.76
C PHE A 250 -8.94 -5.89 -21.66
N GLY A 251 -9.55 -4.74 -21.97
CA GLY A 251 -9.86 -3.68 -21.00
C GLY A 251 -10.58 -4.18 -19.76
N PRO A 252 -11.68 -4.96 -19.89
CA PRO A 252 -12.41 -5.46 -18.73
C PRO A 252 -11.55 -6.31 -17.79
N LEU A 253 -10.79 -7.25 -18.36
CA LEU A 253 -9.91 -8.14 -17.60
C LEU A 253 -8.86 -7.34 -16.82
N ILE A 254 -8.26 -6.33 -17.46
CA ILE A 254 -7.22 -5.50 -16.83
C ILE A 254 -7.79 -4.71 -15.64
N TYR A 255 -8.90 -4.00 -15.84
CA TYR A 255 -9.50 -3.17 -14.79
C TYR A 255 -10.04 -3.99 -13.61
N ILE A 256 -10.68 -5.13 -13.88
CA ILE A 256 -11.17 -6.04 -12.84
C ILE A 256 -9.99 -6.59 -12.02
N ASN A 257 -8.90 -7.01 -12.67
CA ASN A 257 -7.71 -7.50 -11.96
C ASN A 257 -7.04 -6.40 -11.13
N LEU A 258 -7.02 -5.16 -11.62
CA LEU A 258 -6.51 -4.01 -10.86
C LEU A 258 -7.32 -3.81 -9.56
N ALA A 259 -8.65 -3.81 -9.63
CA ALA A 259 -9.51 -3.70 -8.45
C ALA A 259 -9.31 -4.90 -7.49
N LEU A 260 -9.25 -6.12 -8.03
CA LEU A 260 -9.06 -7.33 -7.24
C LEU A 260 -7.72 -7.33 -6.49
N VAL A 261 -6.62 -7.05 -7.17
CA VAL A 261 -5.29 -6.97 -6.54
C VAL A 261 -5.24 -5.83 -5.52
N THR A 262 -5.88 -4.69 -5.82
CA THR A 262 -5.98 -3.56 -4.90
C THR A 262 -6.71 -3.92 -3.61
N THR A 263 -7.84 -4.60 -3.70
CA THR A 263 -8.62 -5.01 -2.53
C THR A 263 -7.93 -6.11 -1.72
N ILE A 264 -7.22 -7.04 -2.36
CA ILE A 264 -6.38 -8.04 -1.68
C ILE A 264 -5.27 -7.35 -0.88
N LEU A 265 -4.50 -6.47 -1.52
CA LEU A 265 -3.41 -5.76 -0.85
C LEU A 265 -3.94 -4.80 0.22
N GLY A 266 -5.08 -4.15 -0.03
CA GLY A 266 -5.83 -3.35 0.92
C GLY A 266 -6.21 -4.14 2.17
N ALA A 267 -6.83 -5.30 2.03
CA ALA A 267 -7.21 -6.18 3.13
C ALA A 267 -5.99 -6.63 3.95
N LEU A 268 -4.88 -6.95 3.27
CA LEU A 268 -3.63 -7.33 3.93
C LEU A 268 -3.02 -6.16 4.73
N MET A 269 -3.01 -4.95 4.19
CA MET A 269 -2.55 -3.75 4.88
C MET A 269 -3.44 -3.44 6.08
N TYR A 270 -4.76 -3.43 5.86
CA TYR A 270 -5.76 -3.09 6.87
C TYR A 270 -5.69 -4.05 8.06
N ARG A 271 -5.71 -5.37 7.82
CA ARG A 271 -5.60 -6.37 8.88
C ARG A 271 -4.31 -6.23 9.70
N ARG A 272 -3.18 -5.93 9.04
CA ARG A 272 -1.91 -5.73 9.75
C ARG A 272 -1.94 -4.49 10.63
N LEU A 273 -2.52 -3.42 10.12
CA LEU A 273 -2.65 -2.16 10.85
C LEU A 273 -3.60 -2.30 12.04
N ALA A 274 -4.73 -2.99 11.84
CA ALA A 274 -5.68 -3.30 12.91
C ALA A 274 -5.04 -4.12 14.04
N VAL A 275 -4.18 -5.09 13.69
CA VAL A 275 -3.43 -5.83 14.71
C VAL A 275 -2.49 -4.90 15.47
N ALA A 276 -1.69 -4.11 14.76
CA ALA A 276 -0.75 -3.17 15.39
C ALA A 276 -1.46 -2.13 16.27
N ALA A 277 -2.61 -1.61 15.84
CA ALA A 277 -3.47 -0.72 16.62
C ALA A 277 -3.94 -1.40 17.91
N GLY A 278 -4.43 -2.64 17.84
CA GLY A 278 -4.81 -3.39 19.03
C GLY A 278 -3.64 -3.66 19.98
N GLU A 279 -2.44 -3.93 19.45
CA GLU A 279 -1.23 -4.10 20.29
C GLU A 279 -0.86 -2.80 21.01
N LEU A 280 -1.03 -1.65 20.37
CA LEU A 280 -0.80 -0.34 20.97
C LEU A 280 -1.88 0.01 22.01
N SER A 281 -3.15 -0.31 21.73
CA SER A 281 -4.26 -0.10 22.68
C SER A 281 -4.01 -0.83 23.99
N LEU A 282 -3.63 -2.11 23.93
CA LEU A 282 -3.28 -2.91 25.12
C LEU A 282 -2.10 -2.36 25.91
N LYS A 283 -1.17 -1.65 25.26
CA LYS A 283 -0.04 -1.01 25.95
C LYS A 283 -0.46 0.25 26.71
N LEU A 284 -1.52 0.92 26.28
CA LEU A 284 -2.08 2.11 26.93
C LEU A 284 -3.06 1.71 28.03
N ASP A 285 -3.98 0.80 27.71
CA ASP A 285 -4.98 0.27 28.63
C ASP A 285 -5.02 -1.27 28.52
N PRO A 286 -4.45 -2.00 29.50
CA PRO A 286 -4.49 -3.47 29.52
C PRO A 286 -5.90 -4.06 29.63
N THR A 287 -6.90 -3.26 29.99
CA THR A 287 -8.30 -3.68 30.14
C THR A 287 -9.10 -3.53 28.84
N ASP A 288 -8.56 -2.79 27.86
CA ASP A 288 -9.13 -2.76 26.51
C ASP A 288 -8.98 -4.14 25.88
N ASP A 289 -10.04 -4.70 25.30
CA ASP A 289 -9.98 -5.99 24.60
C ASP A 289 -10.24 -5.78 23.09
N PRO A 290 -9.31 -5.10 22.37
CA PRO A 290 -9.49 -4.74 20.97
C PRO A 290 -9.50 -5.97 20.04
N PHE A 291 -9.14 -7.14 20.57
CA PHE A 291 -9.01 -8.39 19.82
C PHE A 291 -10.19 -9.34 19.99
N GLN A 292 -11.30 -8.90 20.59
CA GLN A 292 -12.52 -9.71 20.60
C GLN A 292 -12.99 -9.96 19.16
N PRO A 293 -12.89 -11.22 18.66
CA PRO A 293 -13.38 -11.54 17.35
C PRO A 293 -14.91 -11.38 17.44
N LEU A 294 -15.48 -10.50 16.62
CA LEU A 294 -16.93 -10.20 16.51
C LEU A 294 -17.46 -9.00 17.33
N ASN A 295 -16.64 -8.24 18.04
CA ASN A 295 -17.09 -6.89 18.40
C ASN A 295 -17.17 -6.04 17.13
N LEU A 296 -18.36 -5.51 16.85
CA LEU A 296 -18.63 -4.54 15.79
C LEU A 296 -17.97 -3.20 16.14
N THR A 297 -16.65 -3.18 16.00
CA THR A 297 -15.82 -1.97 16.10
C THR A 297 -15.74 -1.30 14.73
N ASP A 298 -15.47 0.01 14.72
CA ASP A 298 -15.20 0.76 13.49
C ASP A 298 -14.11 0.08 12.63
N THR A 299 -13.12 -0.51 13.28
CA THR A 299 -12.07 -1.30 12.64
C THR A 299 -12.62 -2.51 11.89
N PHE A 300 -13.54 -3.27 12.49
CA PHE A 300 -14.17 -4.40 11.80
C PHE A 300 -15.06 -3.97 10.63
N PHE A 301 -15.82 -2.88 10.80
CA PHE A 301 -16.63 -2.31 9.71
C PHE A 301 -15.78 -1.91 8.50
N GLY A 302 -14.67 -1.21 8.72
CA GLY A 302 -13.78 -0.84 7.61
C GLY A 302 -13.15 -2.05 6.92
N TYR A 303 -12.91 -3.16 7.63
CA TYR A 303 -12.49 -4.41 7.02
C TYR A 303 -13.60 -5.08 6.19
N LEU A 304 -14.82 -5.11 6.70
CA LEU A 304 -15.99 -5.62 5.96
C LEU A 304 -16.23 -4.84 4.67
N MET A 305 -16.02 -3.52 4.69
CA MET A 305 -16.07 -2.70 3.48
C MET A 305 -15.06 -3.19 2.44
N ILE A 306 -13.80 -3.43 2.82
CA ILE A 306 -12.80 -3.96 1.89
C ILE A 306 -13.20 -5.36 1.37
N CYS A 307 -13.77 -6.22 2.22
CA CYS A 307 -14.28 -7.52 1.79
C CYS A 307 -15.43 -7.39 0.79
N ALA A 308 -16.34 -6.42 0.97
CA ALA A 308 -17.40 -6.16 0.01
C ALA A 308 -16.84 -5.69 -1.34
N LEU A 309 -15.87 -4.78 -1.34
CA LEU A 309 -15.18 -4.33 -2.55
C LEU A 309 -14.45 -5.48 -3.27
N PHE A 310 -13.80 -6.36 -2.50
CA PHE A 310 -13.21 -7.60 -3.01
C PHE A 310 -14.26 -8.50 -3.64
N GLY A 311 -15.39 -8.72 -2.97
CA GLY A 311 -16.48 -9.57 -3.46
C GLY A 311 -17.03 -9.07 -4.79
N ILE A 312 -17.27 -7.77 -4.92
CA ILE A 312 -17.70 -7.15 -6.19
C ILE A 312 -16.64 -7.39 -7.28
N SER A 313 -15.37 -7.14 -6.99
CA SER A 313 -14.27 -7.34 -7.95
C SER A 313 -14.16 -8.80 -8.41
N LEU A 314 -14.31 -9.74 -7.48
CA LEU A 314 -14.25 -11.17 -7.76
C LEU A 314 -15.46 -11.64 -8.57
N HIS A 315 -16.66 -11.16 -8.23
CA HIS A 315 -17.88 -11.45 -8.96
C HIS A 315 -17.76 -11.06 -10.42
N LEU A 316 -17.30 -9.82 -10.69
CA LEU A 316 -17.06 -9.34 -12.05
C LEU A 316 -16.05 -10.22 -12.81
N LEU A 317 -14.98 -10.67 -12.15
CA LEU A 317 -14.00 -11.55 -12.77
C LEU A 317 -14.61 -12.91 -13.16
N ILE A 318 -15.32 -13.54 -12.23
CA ILE A 318 -15.94 -14.87 -12.43
C ILE A 318 -17.00 -14.80 -13.53
N PHE A 319 -17.81 -13.74 -13.53
CA PHE A 319 -18.81 -13.47 -14.56
C PHE A 319 -18.17 -13.32 -15.94
N MET A 320 -17.11 -12.52 -16.05
CA MET A 320 -16.41 -12.29 -17.32
C MET A 320 -15.71 -13.55 -17.84
N LEU A 321 -15.20 -14.41 -16.96
CA LEU A 321 -14.64 -15.71 -17.34
C LEU A 321 -15.73 -16.72 -17.78
N ASN A 322 -17.00 -16.31 -17.82
CA ASN A 322 -18.17 -17.13 -18.14
C ASN A 322 -18.20 -18.44 -17.33
N SER A 323 -17.70 -18.38 -16.10
CA SER A 323 -17.63 -19.54 -15.23
C SER A 323 -18.86 -19.58 -14.34
N ALA A 324 -19.71 -20.60 -14.49
CA ALA A 324 -20.89 -20.82 -13.64
C ALA A 324 -20.54 -21.27 -12.20
N ASN A 325 -19.32 -20.96 -11.73
CA ASN A 325 -18.75 -21.44 -10.48
C ASN A 325 -18.98 -20.44 -9.35
N TRP A 326 -20.24 -20.10 -9.10
CA TRP A 326 -20.66 -19.23 -7.99
C TRP A 326 -20.15 -19.70 -6.62
N TRP A 327 -19.90 -21.00 -6.45
CA TRP A 327 -19.32 -21.57 -5.23
C TRP A 327 -17.88 -21.10 -4.95
N ILE A 328 -17.07 -20.85 -5.99
CA ILE A 328 -15.69 -20.31 -5.84
C ILE A 328 -15.76 -18.91 -5.25
N GLU A 329 -16.69 -18.10 -5.75
CA GLU A 329 -16.95 -16.74 -5.26
C GLU A 329 -17.31 -16.75 -3.78
N ILE A 330 -18.26 -17.60 -3.38
CA ILE A 330 -18.69 -17.73 -1.99
C ILE A 330 -17.53 -18.18 -1.11
N LEU A 331 -16.78 -19.21 -1.53
CA LEU A 331 -15.66 -19.74 -0.74
C LEU A 331 -14.56 -18.70 -0.56
N ALA A 332 -14.20 -17.95 -1.62
CA ALA A 332 -13.21 -16.89 -1.56
C ALA A 332 -13.66 -15.72 -0.67
N ASN A 333 -14.94 -15.32 -0.73
CA ASN A 333 -15.49 -14.29 0.15
C ASN A 333 -15.51 -14.73 1.62
N ILE A 334 -15.96 -15.96 1.91
CA ILE A 334 -15.92 -16.53 3.27
C ILE A 334 -14.48 -16.57 3.78
N LEU A 335 -13.54 -17.02 2.94
CA LEU A 335 -12.12 -17.03 3.28
C LEU A 335 -11.66 -15.61 3.64
N MET A 336 -11.87 -14.63 2.77
CA MET A 336 -11.45 -13.24 2.99
C MET A 336 -12.06 -12.64 4.26
N ILE A 337 -13.35 -12.84 4.52
CA ILE A 337 -14.01 -12.37 5.74
C ILE A 337 -13.41 -13.03 6.97
N SER A 338 -13.15 -14.35 6.93
CA SER A 338 -12.61 -15.12 8.06
C SER A 338 -11.16 -14.75 8.44
N LEU A 339 -10.38 -14.18 7.50
CA LEU A 339 -8.97 -13.84 7.73
C LEU A 339 -8.75 -12.79 8.82
N TYR A 340 -9.71 -11.91 9.07
CA TYR A 340 -9.64 -10.89 10.12
C TYR A 340 -9.90 -11.45 11.52
N PRO A 341 -11.08 -12.06 11.82
CA PRO A 341 -11.36 -12.60 13.15
C PRO A 341 -10.37 -13.70 13.54
N LEU A 342 -9.96 -14.56 12.58
CA LEU A 342 -8.92 -15.55 12.81
C LEU A 342 -7.61 -14.89 13.26
N ARG A 343 -7.22 -13.79 12.63
CA ARG A 343 -5.99 -13.07 12.98
C ARG A 343 -6.08 -12.38 14.34
N MET A 344 -7.23 -11.79 14.68
CA MET A 344 -7.44 -11.16 15.98
C MET A 344 -7.42 -12.21 17.10
N TRP A 345 -8.12 -13.33 16.90
CA TRP A 345 -8.11 -14.45 17.83
C TRP A 345 -6.69 -15.03 18.04
N LEU A 346 -5.95 -15.29 16.96
CA LEU A 346 -4.57 -15.77 17.05
C LEU A 346 -3.65 -14.79 17.80
N THR A 347 -3.88 -13.48 17.64
CA THR A 347 -3.11 -12.45 18.34
C THR A 347 -3.46 -12.42 19.82
N ARG A 348 -4.76 -12.45 20.17
CA ARG A 348 -5.24 -12.53 21.56
C ARG A 348 -4.64 -13.73 22.31
N MET A 349 -4.65 -14.91 21.69
CA MET A 349 -4.05 -16.13 22.26
C MET A 349 -2.57 -15.95 22.58
N ARG A 350 -1.81 -15.26 21.72
CA ARG A 350 -0.38 -14.97 21.96
C ARG A 350 -0.17 -14.00 23.11
N PHE A 351 -1.04 -13.00 23.26
CA PHE A 351 -0.97 -12.06 24.39
C PHE A 351 -1.25 -12.76 25.71
N GLN A 352 -2.29 -13.58 25.77
CA GLN A 352 -2.61 -14.36 26.97
C GLN A 352 -1.47 -15.32 27.36
N GLN A 353 -0.83 -15.96 26.38
CA GLN A 353 0.35 -16.80 26.63
C GLN A 353 1.53 -16.02 27.23
N LYS A 354 1.76 -14.79 26.77
CA LYS A 354 2.83 -13.93 27.30
C LYS A 354 2.54 -13.39 28.68
N ALA A 355 1.28 -13.09 29.00
CA ALA A 355 0.88 -12.58 30.32
C ALA A 355 1.01 -13.66 31.42
N ASN A 356 1.01 -14.94 31.03
CA ASN A 356 1.11 -16.08 31.94
C ASN A 356 2.56 -16.60 32.11
N GLN A 357 3.55 -15.95 31.48
CA GLN A 357 4.99 -16.23 31.60
C GLN A 357 5.63 -15.14 32.46
#